data_AF-A0A2E9E4K4-F1
#
_entry.id   AF-A0A2E9E4K4-F1
#
_cell.length_a   1.000
_cell.length_b   1.000
_cell.length_c   1.000
_cell.angle_alpha   90.00
_cell.angle_beta   90.00
_cell.angle_gamma   90.00
#
_symmetry.space_group_name_H-M   'P 1'
#
loop_
_entity.id
_entity.type
_entity.pdbx_description
1 polymer ?
#
loop_
_entity_poly.entity_id
_entity_poly.type
_entity_poly.pdbx_seq_one_letter_code
_entity_poly.pdbx_strand_id
1 'polypeptide(L)'
;MAPYGELLNLQDPKLEVQTIGFLEQSLGTHLQQLKVNALRSQKKISKDPDVLVLSGLAFTAFPIGAVAPLQAWMPPILSVVALLYLRRKNLMSLIPSPRIVTYIFGLIIIWSFIASLWSLDVYTSLFATARLGTIFLFLVILLQVAQNLTKQSREIVRLWLVRGFLIGTYLALAKGTVSILLTLQDAASLTHHDYSSLNYLFQNSALVTGLNETTVIMTLLCFPTISCITETYGRRSSIIYIVPISLLLVFLGPLATILAFLAGAIVFVVCQHSLYYATLLVKLSVSAYLIFIIFLHNIEDWLTRAFIGGLSLPDHALHRLSIWKFTSERIAEQPFRGYGLNTSRIFPGANSQTTWYNESTNTIISAPFMPLHPHSAFLQIWLELGSLGVILTIGVLYIMISGISKIPNVMAAAAIMATFVIAFTLTQLSFGIWQGWLMGALCTTVILAQSLIDPGEPYKGPNDGL
;
A
#
# COMPACT_ATOMS: atom_id res chain seq x y z
N MET A 1 -27.21 7.53 -69.58
CA MET A 1 -27.33 6.28 -70.35
C MET A 1 -26.19 6.25 -71.38
N ALA A 2 -25.49 5.12 -71.45
CA ALA A 2 -24.31 4.77 -72.28
C ALA A 2 -22.93 5.31 -71.81
N PRO A 3 -21.84 4.53 -71.95
CA PRO A 3 -21.63 3.30 -71.18
C PRO A 3 -20.24 3.22 -70.50
N TYR A 4 -20.22 2.58 -69.33
CA TYR A 4 -19.02 1.97 -68.74
C TYR A 4 -18.48 0.92 -69.71
N GLY A 5 -17.29 1.14 -70.27
CA GLY A 5 -16.75 0.28 -71.32
C GLY A 5 -15.26 0.44 -71.60
N GLU A 6 -14.46 0.80 -70.60
CA GLU A 6 -13.02 0.54 -70.62
C GLU A 6 -12.64 -0.10 -69.28
N LEU A 7 -12.95 -1.38 -69.17
CA LEU A 7 -12.24 -2.28 -68.28
C LEU A 7 -10.77 -2.27 -68.71
N LEU A 8 -9.98 -1.47 -67.99
CA LEU A 8 -8.54 -1.60 -67.91
C LEU A 8 -8.19 -3.08 -67.81
N ASN A 9 -7.63 -3.61 -68.88
CA ASN A 9 -7.11 -4.96 -69.00
C ASN A 9 -5.86 -5.07 -68.11
N LEU A 10 -6.05 -5.10 -66.79
CA LEU A 10 -5.02 -5.35 -65.79
C LEU A 10 -4.85 -6.87 -65.66
N GLN A 11 -4.31 -7.49 -66.70
CA GLN A 11 -3.68 -8.81 -66.63
C GLN A 11 -2.18 -8.69 -66.93
N ASP A 12 -1.56 -7.56 -66.57
CA ASP A 12 -0.11 -7.45 -66.51
C ASP A 12 0.35 -7.72 -65.07
N PRO A 13 0.84 -8.94 -64.76
CA PRO A 13 1.33 -9.28 -63.42
C PRO A 13 2.47 -8.35 -62.94
N LYS A 14 3.14 -7.62 -63.84
CA LYS A 14 4.14 -6.61 -63.44
C LYS A 14 3.52 -5.34 -62.84
N LEU A 15 2.36 -4.90 -63.35
CA LEU A 15 1.64 -3.74 -62.82
C LEU A 15 1.03 -4.04 -61.44
N GLU A 16 0.56 -5.26 -61.24
CA GLU A 16 0.00 -5.71 -59.96
C GLU A 16 1.09 -5.77 -58.87
N VAL A 17 2.27 -6.32 -59.17
CA VAL A 17 3.42 -6.35 -58.27
C VAL A 17 3.96 -4.95 -57.96
N GLN A 18 4.00 -4.04 -58.96
CA GLN A 18 4.40 -2.65 -58.72
C GLN A 18 3.39 -1.89 -57.85
N THR A 19 2.09 -2.12 -58.05
CA THR A 19 1.03 -1.47 -57.26
C THR A 19 1.02 -1.98 -55.82
N ILE A 20 1.21 -3.29 -55.61
CA ILE A 20 1.36 -3.89 -54.29
C ILE A 20 2.62 -3.37 -53.59
N GLY A 21 3.76 -3.32 -54.28
CA GLY A 21 5.01 -2.78 -53.72
C GLY A 21 4.90 -1.30 -53.34
N PHE A 22 4.21 -0.48 -54.15
CA PHE A 22 3.93 0.92 -53.83
C PHE A 22 3.00 1.07 -52.62
N LEU A 23 1.96 0.23 -52.53
CA LEU A 23 1.04 0.22 -51.39
C LEU A 23 1.75 -0.21 -50.10
N GLU A 24 2.59 -1.25 -50.13
CA GLU A 24 3.40 -1.68 -48.98
C GLU A 24 4.38 -0.60 -48.52
N GLN A 25 5.04 0.07 -49.47
CA GLN A 25 5.99 1.14 -49.16
C GLN A 25 5.29 2.37 -48.58
N SER A 26 4.12 2.75 -49.13
CA SER A 26 3.27 3.83 -48.66
C SER A 26 2.68 3.53 -47.28
N LEU A 27 2.19 2.31 -47.04
CA LEU A 27 1.75 1.85 -45.71
C LEU A 27 2.90 1.88 -44.72
N GLY A 28 4.08 1.42 -45.11
CA GLY A 28 5.30 1.42 -44.28
C GLY A 28 5.71 2.84 -43.88
N THR A 29 5.69 3.79 -44.81
CA THR A 29 5.98 5.21 -44.51
C THR A 29 4.90 5.85 -43.65
N HIS A 30 3.62 5.58 -43.91
CA HIS A 30 2.51 6.08 -43.09
C HIS A 30 2.57 5.53 -41.65
N LEU A 31 2.85 4.24 -41.48
CA LEU A 31 3.06 3.61 -40.17
C LEU A 31 4.28 4.17 -39.44
N GLN A 32 5.39 4.44 -40.14
CA GLN A 32 6.54 5.12 -39.55
C GLN A 32 6.19 6.54 -39.11
N GLN A 33 5.44 7.29 -39.93
CA GLN A 33 5.05 8.66 -39.61
C GLN A 33 4.08 8.72 -38.42
N LEU A 34 3.14 7.77 -38.33
CA LEU A 34 2.28 7.58 -37.16
C LEU A 34 3.10 7.24 -35.90
N LYS A 35 4.09 6.34 -36.00
CA LYS A 35 5.01 6.05 -34.88
C LYS A 35 5.81 7.28 -34.46
N VAL A 36 6.36 8.04 -35.39
CA VAL A 36 7.12 9.28 -35.09
C VAL A 36 6.21 10.33 -34.43
N ASN A 37 4.98 10.50 -34.90
CA ASN A 37 4.02 11.43 -34.32
C ASN A 37 3.56 11.00 -32.93
N ALA A 38 3.34 9.70 -32.71
CA ALA A 38 3.05 9.13 -31.39
C ALA A 38 4.23 9.31 -30.42
N LEU A 39 5.47 9.09 -30.87
CA LEU A 39 6.66 9.34 -30.06
C LEU A 39 6.83 10.83 -29.71
N ARG A 40 6.52 11.74 -30.65
CA ARG A 40 6.55 13.19 -30.41
C ARG A 40 5.47 13.63 -29.43
N SER A 41 4.24 13.11 -29.53
CA SER A 41 3.16 13.43 -28.60
C SER A 41 3.49 12.90 -27.19
N GLN A 42 3.98 11.67 -27.10
CA GLN A 42 4.40 11.06 -25.84
C GLN A 42 5.55 11.84 -25.18
N LYS A 43 6.52 12.32 -25.97
CA LYS A 43 7.63 13.17 -25.48
C LYS A 43 7.16 14.56 -25.01
N LYS A 44 6.04 15.06 -25.53
CA LYS A 44 5.44 16.31 -25.07
C LYS A 44 4.66 16.11 -23.76
N ILE A 45 3.90 15.02 -23.66
CA ILE A 45 3.13 14.64 -22.47
C ILE A 45 4.06 14.27 -21.30
N SER A 46 5.15 13.58 -21.57
CA SER A 46 6.13 13.22 -20.54
C SER A 46 6.87 14.41 -19.93
N LYS A 47 6.76 15.61 -20.54
CA LYS A 47 7.30 16.86 -20.00
C LYS A 47 6.29 17.65 -19.17
N ASP A 48 5.04 17.21 -19.09
CA ASP A 48 4.06 17.80 -18.18
C ASP A 48 4.56 17.65 -16.73
N PRO A 49 4.59 18.73 -15.93
CA PRO A 49 4.98 18.69 -14.53
C PRO A 49 4.32 17.58 -13.71
N ASP A 50 3.03 17.32 -13.97
CA ASP A 50 2.25 16.33 -13.21
C ASP A 50 2.71 14.91 -13.51
N VAL A 51 2.93 14.64 -14.79
CA VAL A 51 3.41 13.34 -15.28
C VAL A 51 4.83 13.10 -14.81
N LEU A 52 5.70 14.10 -14.88
CA LEU A 52 7.08 14.01 -14.39
C LEU A 52 7.13 13.66 -12.90
N VAL A 53 6.38 14.39 -12.08
CA VAL A 53 6.39 14.20 -10.63
C VAL A 53 5.81 12.83 -10.25
N LEU A 54 4.63 12.48 -10.79
CA LEU A 54 4.01 11.18 -10.45
C LEU A 54 4.79 10.00 -11.02
N SER A 55 5.46 10.15 -12.16
CA SER A 55 6.39 9.14 -12.67
C SER A 55 7.62 8.99 -11.77
N GLY A 56 8.16 10.10 -11.24
CA GLY A 56 9.23 10.08 -10.25
C GLY A 56 8.80 9.37 -8.97
N LEU A 57 7.61 9.67 -8.45
CA LEU A 57 7.02 8.98 -7.29
C LEU A 57 6.88 7.47 -7.56
N ALA A 58 6.29 7.11 -8.71
CA ALA A 58 6.07 5.72 -9.11
C ALA A 58 7.38 4.93 -9.24
N PHE A 59 8.40 5.55 -9.84
CA PHE A 59 9.71 4.95 -10.01
C PHE A 59 10.44 4.76 -8.68
N THR A 60 10.39 5.75 -7.79
CA THR A 60 11.19 5.77 -6.56
C THR A 60 10.57 5.00 -5.39
N ALA A 61 9.25 4.74 -5.41
CA ALA A 61 8.54 4.05 -4.33
C ALA A 61 9.15 2.69 -3.97
N PHE A 62 9.42 1.85 -4.97
CA PHE A 62 9.98 0.50 -4.76
C PHE A 62 11.48 0.50 -4.43
N PRO A 63 12.37 1.22 -5.15
CA PRO A 63 13.79 1.28 -4.80
C PRO A 63 14.05 1.85 -3.41
N ILE A 64 13.35 2.91 -3.00
CA ILE A 64 13.49 3.45 -1.63
C ILE A 64 12.92 2.46 -0.62
N GLY A 65 11.78 1.82 -0.90
CA GLY A 65 11.25 0.76 -0.06
C GLY A 65 12.20 -0.43 0.11
N ALA A 66 13.02 -0.75 -0.89
CA ALA A 66 14.02 -1.80 -0.80
C ALA A 66 15.23 -1.40 0.04
N VAL A 67 15.85 -0.26 -0.28
CA VAL A 67 17.14 0.14 0.28
C VAL A 67 16.98 0.82 1.64
N ALA A 68 15.98 1.70 1.77
CA ALA A 68 15.78 2.55 2.94
C ALA A 68 14.28 2.67 3.27
N PRO A 69 13.60 1.57 3.67
CA PRO A 69 12.15 1.57 3.86
C PRO A 69 11.68 2.57 4.92
N LEU A 70 12.48 2.85 5.96
CA LEU A 70 12.19 3.89 6.95
C LEU A 70 12.17 5.31 6.36
N GLN A 71 12.64 5.49 5.12
CA GLN A 71 12.60 6.74 4.36
C GLN A 71 11.46 6.76 3.33
N ALA A 72 10.49 5.85 3.40
CA ALA A 72 9.33 5.83 2.49
C ALA A 72 8.43 7.08 2.60
N TRP A 73 8.66 7.95 3.58
CA TRP A 73 8.05 9.27 3.65
C TRP A 73 8.68 10.29 2.67
N MET A 74 9.93 10.10 2.23
CA MET A 74 10.64 11.06 1.37
C MET A 74 10.01 11.22 -0.03
N PRO A 75 9.65 10.15 -0.78
CA PRO A 75 9.12 10.29 -2.13
C PRO A 75 7.90 11.23 -2.26
N PRO A 76 6.84 11.13 -1.44
CA PRO A 76 5.72 12.05 -1.54
C PRO A 76 6.10 13.49 -1.17
N ILE A 77 6.99 13.71 -0.20
CA ILE A 77 7.46 15.07 0.14
C ILE A 77 8.21 15.70 -1.04
N LEU A 78 9.19 14.98 -1.59
CA LEU A 78 9.96 15.44 -2.74
C LEU A 78 9.07 15.70 -3.96
N SER A 79 8.02 14.90 -4.13
CA SER A 79 7.02 15.08 -5.18
C SER A 79 6.26 16.39 -5.02
N VAL A 80 5.80 16.72 -3.81
CA VAL A 80 5.13 17.99 -3.55
C VAL A 80 6.08 19.18 -3.73
N VAL A 81 7.30 19.10 -3.22
CA VAL A 81 8.31 20.16 -3.40
C VAL A 81 8.60 20.40 -4.89
N ALA A 82 8.76 19.32 -5.68
CA ALA A 82 8.94 19.41 -7.11
C ALA A 82 7.72 20.03 -7.82
N LEU A 83 6.49 19.67 -7.43
CA LEU A 83 5.27 20.29 -7.97
C LEU A 83 5.21 21.79 -7.67
N LEU A 84 5.49 22.19 -6.43
CA LEU A 84 5.50 23.61 -6.04
C LEU A 84 6.50 24.40 -6.88
N TYR A 85 7.69 23.84 -7.12
CA TYR A 85 8.71 24.48 -7.96
C TYR A 85 8.30 24.57 -9.45
N LEU A 86 7.79 23.47 -10.01
CA LEU A 86 7.41 23.39 -11.42
C LEU A 86 6.15 24.19 -11.75
N ARG A 87 5.18 24.25 -10.81
CA ARG A 87 3.93 25.01 -10.91
C ARG A 87 3.95 26.35 -10.18
N ARG A 88 5.12 26.89 -9.87
CA ARG A 88 5.27 28.16 -9.12
C ARG A 88 4.49 29.35 -9.68
N LYS A 89 4.17 29.35 -10.99
CA LYS A 89 3.36 30.38 -11.65
C LYS A 89 1.84 30.18 -11.51
N ASN A 90 1.40 28.97 -11.19
CA ASN A 90 -0.01 28.55 -11.13
C ASN A 90 -0.33 27.79 -9.83
N LEU A 91 0.19 28.25 -8.67
CA LEU A 91 0.00 27.55 -7.39
C LEU A 91 -1.47 27.40 -6.98
N MET A 92 -2.34 28.32 -7.41
CA MET A 92 -3.78 28.25 -7.12
C MET A 92 -4.45 26.98 -7.68
N SER A 93 -3.90 26.38 -8.75
CA SER A 93 -4.44 25.12 -9.30
C SER A 93 -4.12 23.89 -8.44
N LEU A 94 -3.26 24.03 -7.42
CA LEU A 94 -2.94 22.97 -6.45
C LEU A 94 -3.87 22.98 -5.25
N ILE A 95 -4.73 24.00 -5.11
CA ILE A 95 -5.73 24.03 -4.04
C ILE A 95 -6.67 22.84 -4.22
N PRO A 96 -6.79 21.96 -3.22
CA PRO A 96 -7.63 20.80 -3.33
C PRO A 96 -9.11 21.12 -3.52
N SER A 97 -9.76 20.40 -4.43
CA SER A 97 -11.22 20.37 -4.48
C SER A 97 -11.78 19.77 -3.18
N PRO A 98 -12.77 20.41 -2.54
CA PRO A 98 -13.37 19.88 -1.33
C PRO A 98 -14.11 18.58 -1.64
N ARG A 99 -13.82 17.53 -0.88
CA ARG A 99 -14.51 16.23 -0.95
C ARG A 99 -14.83 15.76 0.45
N ILE A 100 -15.83 14.89 0.56
CA ILE A 100 -16.27 14.35 1.87
C ILE A 100 -15.11 13.70 2.65
N VAL A 101 -14.23 12.96 1.97
CA VAL A 101 -13.04 12.36 2.57
C VAL A 101 -12.09 13.44 3.10
N THR A 102 -11.92 14.54 2.36
CA THR A 102 -11.07 15.67 2.77
C THR A 102 -11.58 16.32 4.05
N TYR A 103 -12.90 16.48 4.17
CA TYR A 103 -13.52 17.01 5.38
C TYR A 103 -13.35 16.08 6.58
N ILE A 104 -13.54 14.77 6.41
CA ILE A 104 -13.40 13.81 7.51
C ILE A 104 -11.95 13.75 8.01
N PHE A 105 -10.95 13.75 7.12
CA PHE A 105 -9.56 13.85 7.54
C PHE A 105 -9.23 15.19 8.21
N GLY A 106 -9.80 16.29 7.74
CA GLY A 106 -9.74 17.57 8.41
C GLY A 106 -10.28 17.49 9.84
N LEU A 107 -11.41 16.83 10.04
CA LEU A 107 -11.97 16.56 11.37
C LEU A 107 -11.06 15.67 12.23
N ILE A 108 -10.41 14.66 11.66
CA ILE A 108 -9.43 13.83 12.39
C ILE A 108 -8.25 14.69 12.87
N ILE A 109 -7.74 15.60 12.05
CA ILE A 109 -6.62 16.48 12.42
C ILE A 109 -7.04 17.48 13.49
N ILE A 110 -8.21 18.11 13.33
CA ILE A 110 -8.77 19.03 14.33
C ILE A 110 -8.98 18.29 15.65
N TRP A 111 -9.56 17.09 15.60
CA TRP A 111 -9.74 16.27 16.79
C TRP A 111 -8.42 15.85 17.41
N SER A 112 -7.41 15.48 16.61
CA SER A 112 -6.07 15.15 17.10
C SER A 112 -5.41 16.34 17.80
N PHE A 113 -5.61 17.55 17.27
CA PHE A 113 -5.13 18.79 17.91
C PHE A 113 -5.82 19.00 19.25
N ILE A 114 -7.14 18.90 19.29
CA ILE A 114 -7.94 19.03 20.52
C ILE A 114 -7.49 17.97 21.54
N ALA A 115 -7.35 16.71 21.13
CA ALA A 115 -6.91 15.61 21.98
C ALA A 115 -5.49 15.74 22.50
N SER A 116 -4.62 16.47 21.78
CA SER A 116 -3.26 16.78 22.23
C SER A 116 -3.24 17.71 23.45
N LEU A 117 -4.32 18.44 23.75
CA LEU A 117 -4.37 19.40 24.86
C LEU A 117 -4.41 18.74 26.24
N TRP A 118 -4.84 17.49 26.32
CA TRP A 118 -4.86 16.71 27.56
C TRP A 118 -3.95 15.47 27.49
N SER A 119 -3.04 15.44 26.51
CA SER A 119 -2.15 14.30 26.36
C SER A 119 -1.11 14.22 27.49
N LEU A 120 -0.53 13.03 27.66
CA LEU A 120 0.53 12.82 28.66
C LEU A 120 1.80 13.64 28.37
N ASP A 121 2.03 13.98 27.09
CA ASP A 121 3.05 14.92 26.64
C ASP A 121 2.49 15.78 25.50
N VAL A 122 2.05 16.98 25.86
CA VAL A 122 1.40 17.94 24.96
C VAL A 122 2.32 18.29 23.79
N TYR A 123 3.63 18.47 24.01
CA TYR A 123 4.56 18.87 22.95
C TYR A 123 4.72 17.77 21.91
N THR A 124 4.93 16.54 22.36
CA THR A 124 5.06 15.38 21.47
C THR A 124 3.76 15.12 20.69
N SER A 125 2.59 15.26 21.32
CA SER A 125 1.30 15.08 20.65
C SER A 125 0.99 16.18 19.63
N LEU A 126 1.29 17.44 19.95
CA LEU A 126 1.13 18.56 19.00
C LEU A 126 2.07 18.41 17.80
N PHE A 127 3.32 18.01 18.02
CA PHE A 127 4.25 17.74 16.93
C PHE A 127 3.75 16.58 16.04
N ALA A 128 3.26 15.50 16.64
CA ALA A 128 2.67 14.39 15.91
C ALA A 128 1.44 14.82 15.10
N THR A 129 0.61 15.70 15.64
CA THR A 129 -0.57 16.26 14.96
C THR A 129 -0.17 17.12 13.76
N ALA A 130 0.82 18.01 13.93
CA ALA A 130 1.35 18.82 12.83
C ALA A 130 1.94 17.96 11.71
N ARG A 131 2.67 16.89 12.08
CA ARG A 131 3.19 15.91 11.13
C ARG A 131 2.06 15.18 10.39
N LEU A 132 1.03 14.72 11.09
CA LEU A 132 -0.14 14.07 10.49
C LEU A 132 -0.85 15.01 9.50
N GLY A 133 -1.06 16.28 9.89
CA GLY A 133 -1.65 17.29 9.02
C GLY A 133 -0.83 17.57 7.76
N THR A 134 0.51 17.59 7.88
CA THR A 134 1.43 17.77 6.75
C THR A 134 1.37 16.61 5.77
N ILE A 135 1.38 15.37 6.27
CA ILE A 135 1.27 14.16 5.44
C ILE A 135 -0.07 14.15 4.70
N PHE A 136 -1.15 14.49 5.41
CA PHE A 136 -2.48 14.57 4.80
C PHE A 136 -2.56 15.64 3.72
N LEU A 137 -1.99 16.82 3.95
CA LEU A 137 -1.91 17.88 2.94
C LEU A 137 -1.19 17.38 1.67
N PHE A 138 -0.06 16.69 1.82
CA PHE A 138 0.67 16.12 0.69
C PHE A 138 -0.13 15.05 -0.05
N LEU A 139 -0.81 14.16 0.69
CA LEU A 139 -1.71 13.17 0.10
C LEU A 139 -2.78 13.85 -0.77
N VAL A 140 -3.47 14.86 -0.25
CA VAL A 140 -4.57 15.52 -0.96
C VAL A 140 -4.06 16.23 -2.23
N ILE A 141 -2.94 16.95 -2.14
CA ILE A 141 -2.33 17.64 -3.30
C ILE A 141 -1.97 16.62 -4.39
N LEU A 142 -1.24 15.57 -4.05
CA LEU A 142 -0.79 14.56 -5.02
C LEU A 142 -1.95 13.73 -5.57
N LEU A 143 -2.97 13.45 -4.76
CA LEU A 143 -4.15 12.72 -5.19
C LEU A 143 -4.98 13.53 -6.20
N GLN A 144 -5.12 14.84 -5.99
CA GLN A 144 -5.76 15.72 -6.99
C GLN A 144 -5.01 15.70 -8.32
N VAL A 145 -3.68 15.78 -8.28
CA VAL A 145 -2.85 15.69 -9.49
C VAL A 145 -3.06 14.34 -10.18
N ALA A 146 -3.05 13.24 -9.43
CA ALA A 146 -3.26 11.89 -9.97
C ALA A 146 -4.66 11.69 -10.58
N GLN A 147 -5.68 12.38 -10.08
CA GLN A 147 -7.05 12.32 -10.60
C GLN A 147 -7.23 13.09 -11.91
N ASN A 148 -6.47 14.17 -12.09
CA ASN A 148 -6.56 15.01 -13.29
C ASN A 148 -5.72 14.49 -14.46
N LEU A 149 -4.99 13.38 -14.28
CA LEU A 149 -4.22 12.77 -15.37
C LEU A 149 -5.12 12.26 -16.50
N THR A 150 -4.73 12.59 -17.74
CA THR A 150 -5.30 12.01 -18.96
C THR A 150 -4.93 10.53 -19.10
N LYS A 151 -5.67 9.78 -19.94
CA LYS A 151 -5.39 8.34 -20.18
C LYS A 151 -3.94 8.08 -20.60
N GLN A 152 -3.43 8.83 -21.58
CA GLN A 152 -2.03 8.72 -22.04
C GLN A 152 -1.01 9.06 -20.94
N SER A 153 -1.32 10.02 -20.08
CA SER A 153 -0.47 10.39 -18.94
C SER A 153 -0.38 9.27 -17.90
N ARG A 154 -1.51 8.59 -17.64
CA ARG A 154 -1.59 7.44 -16.72
C ARG A 154 -0.72 6.30 -17.22
N GLU A 155 -0.75 5.98 -18.52
CA GLU A 155 0.09 4.94 -19.11
C GLU A 155 1.58 5.20 -18.87
N ILE A 156 2.03 6.45 -18.97
CA ILE A 156 3.42 6.82 -18.66
C ILE A 156 3.73 6.55 -17.19
N VAL A 157 2.87 6.99 -16.26
CA VAL A 157 3.05 6.73 -14.82
C VAL A 157 3.06 5.24 -14.50
N ARG A 158 2.16 4.45 -15.10
CA ARG A 158 2.11 2.98 -14.97
C ARG A 158 3.41 2.33 -15.45
N LEU A 159 3.98 2.78 -16.57
CA LEU A 159 5.27 2.28 -17.06
C LEU A 159 6.41 2.54 -16.06
N TRP A 160 6.45 3.73 -15.47
CA TRP A 160 7.46 4.07 -14.46
C TRP A 160 7.26 3.30 -13.15
N LEU A 161 6.01 3.00 -12.77
CA LEU A 161 5.71 2.11 -11.65
C LEU A 161 6.30 0.71 -11.87
N VAL A 162 6.08 0.13 -13.06
CA VAL A 162 6.64 -1.18 -13.41
C VAL A 162 8.17 -1.15 -13.38
N ARG A 163 8.80 -0.12 -13.95
CA ARG A 163 10.27 0.02 -13.90
C ARG A 163 10.80 0.15 -12.48
N GLY A 164 10.15 0.95 -11.64
CA GLY A 164 10.46 1.09 -10.23
C GLY A 164 10.35 -0.25 -9.51
N PHE A 165 9.28 -1.01 -9.76
CA PHE A 165 9.08 -2.35 -9.23
C PHE A 165 10.22 -3.31 -9.58
N LEU A 166 10.66 -3.36 -10.85
CA LEU A 166 11.76 -4.25 -11.26
C LEU A 166 13.05 -3.94 -10.51
N ILE A 167 13.42 -2.66 -10.46
CA ILE A 167 14.64 -2.21 -9.79
C ILE A 167 14.52 -2.44 -8.28
N GLY A 168 13.40 -2.08 -7.66
CA GLY A 168 13.20 -2.26 -6.23
C GLY A 168 13.17 -3.73 -5.81
N THR A 169 12.57 -4.60 -6.61
CA THR A 169 12.58 -6.05 -6.37
C THR A 169 13.98 -6.62 -6.46
N TYR A 170 14.75 -6.22 -7.48
CA TYR A 170 16.16 -6.60 -7.60
C TYR A 170 16.98 -6.14 -6.39
N LEU A 171 16.82 -4.89 -5.95
CA LEU A 171 17.49 -4.34 -4.78
C LEU A 171 17.08 -5.05 -3.49
N ALA A 172 15.79 -5.40 -3.35
CA ALA A 172 15.28 -6.13 -2.19
C ALA A 172 15.84 -7.55 -2.11
N LEU A 173 15.90 -8.25 -3.25
CA LEU A 173 16.52 -9.57 -3.35
C LEU A 173 18.01 -9.50 -3.03
N ALA A 174 18.74 -8.54 -3.62
CA ALA A 174 20.16 -8.34 -3.34
C ALA A 174 20.42 -8.06 -1.86
N LYS A 175 19.63 -7.17 -1.24
CA LYS A 175 19.67 -6.89 0.20
C LYS A 175 19.39 -8.14 1.04
N GLY A 176 18.38 -8.93 0.66
CA GLY A 176 18.05 -10.20 1.29
C GLY A 176 19.19 -11.21 1.21
N THR A 177 19.81 -11.37 0.03
CA THR A 177 20.97 -12.25 -0.17
C THR A 177 22.15 -11.83 0.69
N VAL A 178 22.49 -10.52 0.72
CA VAL A 178 23.56 -10.01 1.59
C VAL A 178 23.25 -10.28 3.06
N SER A 179 22.00 -10.08 3.49
CA SER A 179 21.58 -10.39 4.87
C SER A 179 21.79 -11.86 5.21
N ILE A 180 21.38 -12.78 4.33
CA ILE A 180 21.56 -14.23 4.53
C ILE A 180 23.04 -14.58 4.59
N LEU A 181 23.86 -14.06 3.67
CA LEU A 181 25.30 -14.34 3.63
C LEU A 181 26.01 -13.88 4.90
N LEU A 182 25.68 -12.67 5.39
CA LEU A 182 26.23 -12.16 6.65
C LEU A 182 25.81 -13.02 7.84
N THR A 183 24.53 -13.44 7.91
CA THR A 183 24.10 -14.34 8.99
C THR A 183 24.80 -15.70 8.92
N LEU A 184 25.03 -16.25 7.72
CA LEU A 184 25.81 -17.49 7.57
C LEU A 184 27.28 -17.32 7.94
N GLN A 185 27.86 -16.14 7.70
CA GLN A 185 29.23 -15.82 8.12
C GLN A 185 29.32 -15.73 9.65
N ASP A 186 28.39 -15.01 10.28
CA ASP A 186 28.31 -14.92 11.74
C ASP A 186 28.11 -16.30 12.37
N ALA A 187 27.25 -17.12 11.75
CA ALA A 187 27.03 -18.51 12.14
C ALA A 187 28.30 -19.36 12.15
N ALA A 188 29.09 -19.26 11.09
CA ALA A 188 30.33 -20.03 10.94
C ALA A 188 31.43 -19.58 11.91
N SER A 189 31.36 -18.33 12.40
CA SER A 189 32.31 -17.77 13.36
C SER A 189 32.05 -18.20 14.81
N LEU A 190 30.85 -18.72 15.11
CA LEU A 190 30.48 -19.21 16.44
C LEU A 190 31.00 -20.64 16.63
N THR A 191 31.96 -20.80 17.53
CA THR A 191 32.65 -22.07 17.83
C THR A 191 31.76 -23.10 18.54
N HIS A 192 30.58 -22.72 19.03
CA HIS A 192 29.61 -23.63 19.65
C HIS A 192 28.32 -23.69 18.82
N HIS A 193 28.00 -24.90 18.34
CA HIS A 193 26.86 -25.22 17.48
C HIS A 193 25.53 -25.17 18.24
N ASP A 194 25.19 -24.03 18.84
CA ASP A 194 23.88 -23.85 19.44
C ASP A 194 22.92 -23.26 18.40
N TYR A 195 22.13 -24.12 17.75
CA TYR A 195 21.16 -23.72 16.71
C TYR A 195 20.16 -22.65 17.21
N SER A 196 19.94 -22.56 18.53
CA SER A 196 19.11 -21.52 19.15
C SER A 196 19.71 -20.11 18.97
N SER A 197 21.04 -19.98 19.01
CA SER A 197 21.76 -18.71 18.79
C SER A 197 21.65 -18.21 17.35
N LEU A 198 21.51 -19.11 16.37
CA LEU A 198 21.35 -18.74 14.97
C LEU A 198 20.02 -18.07 14.65
N ASN A 199 18.94 -18.63 15.18
CA ASN A 199 17.60 -18.07 14.98
C ASN A 199 17.49 -16.71 15.71
N TYR A 200 18.12 -16.59 16.88
CA TYR A 200 18.22 -15.33 17.62
C TYR A 200 19.04 -14.27 16.87
N LEU A 201 20.17 -14.62 16.27
CA LEU A 201 20.99 -13.70 15.47
C LEU A 201 20.29 -13.28 14.18
N PHE A 202 19.62 -14.21 13.51
CA PHE A 202 18.85 -13.92 12.30
C PHE A 202 17.72 -12.93 12.61
N GLN A 203 16.94 -13.15 13.67
CA GLN A 203 15.80 -12.28 14.02
C GLN A 203 16.21 -10.91 14.56
N ASN A 204 17.39 -10.79 15.20
CA ASN A 204 17.84 -9.54 15.83
C ASN A 204 18.83 -8.73 14.97
N SER A 205 19.22 -9.19 13.79
CA SER A 205 20.10 -8.40 12.93
C SER A 205 19.39 -7.14 12.38
N ALA A 206 20.08 -6.00 12.42
CA ALA A 206 19.57 -4.72 11.90
C ALA A 206 19.22 -4.79 10.39
N LEU A 207 19.82 -5.73 9.67
CA LEU A 207 19.53 -5.99 8.26
C LEU A 207 18.21 -6.74 8.07
N VAL A 208 17.90 -7.73 8.92
CA VAL A 208 16.64 -8.47 8.88
C VAL A 208 15.46 -7.62 9.35
N THR A 209 15.64 -6.80 10.38
CA THR A 209 14.60 -5.84 10.79
C THR A 209 14.21 -4.93 9.63
N GLY A 210 15.19 -4.35 8.92
CA GLY A 210 14.96 -3.54 7.73
C GLY A 210 14.37 -4.28 6.52
N LEU A 211 14.28 -5.62 6.51
CA LEU A 211 13.60 -6.39 5.47
C LEU A 211 12.09 -6.50 5.73
N ASN A 212 11.65 -6.37 6.98
CA ASN A 212 10.22 -6.37 7.34
C ASN A 212 9.50 -5.17 6.74
N GLU A 213 10.04 -3.96 6.86
CA GLU A 213 9.41 -2.78 6.25
C GLU A 213 9.54 -2.79 4.72
N THR A 214 10.60 -3.39 4.17
CA THR A 214 10.74 -3.60 2.72
C THR A 214 9.60 -4.48 2.19
N THR A 215 9.35 -5.64 2.82
CA THR A 215 8.31 -6.57 2.38
C THR A 215 6.91 -5.98 2.52
N VAL A 216 6.67 -5.11 3.51
CA VAL A 216 5.44 -4.31 3.64
C VAL A 216 5.21 -3.41 2.43
N ILE A 217 6.20 -2.61 2.04
CA ILE A 217 6.08 -1.67 0.91
C ILE A 217 5.88 -2.44 -0.40
N MET A 218 6.62 -3.54 -0.58
CA MET A 218 6.48 -4.42 -1.74
C MET A 218 5.06 -5.01 -1.83
N THR A 219 4.51 -5.46 -0.70
CA THR A 219 3.15 -6.04 -0.63
C THR A 219 2.09 -4.98 -0.93
N LEU A 220 2.22 -3.78 -0.36
CA LEU A 220 1.27 -2.67 -0.57
C LEU A 220 1.15 -2.26 -2.04
N LEU A 221 2.24 -2.33 -2.80
CA LEU A 221 2.28 -1.89 -4.21
C LEU A 221 2.16 -3.06 -5.20
N CYS A 222 2.03 -4.29 -4.72
CA CYS A 222 2.01 -5.52 -5.53
C CYS A 222 0.83 -5.53 -6.53
N PHE A 223 -0.41 -5.49 -6.04
CA PHE A 223 -1.60 -5.59 -6.89
C PHE A 223 -1.77 -4.42 -7.88
N PRO A 224 -1.49 -3.16 -7.52
CA PRO A 224 -1.50 -2.06 -8.48
C PRO A 224 -0.51 -2.29 -9.63
N THR A 225 0.67 -2.81 -9.32
CA THR A 225 1.70 -3.12 -10.32
C THR A 225 1.29 -4.31 -11.20
N ILE A 226 0.70 -5.36 -10.62
CA ILE A 226 0.15 -6.50 -11.37
C ILE A 226 -0.93 -6.05 -12.34
N SER A 227 -1.82 -5.13 -11.95
CA SER A 227 -2.85 -4.55 -12.83
C SER A 227 -2.19 -3.85 -14.03
N CYS A 228 -1.20 -2.98 -13.76
CA CYS A 228 -0.47 -2.25 -14.80
C CYS A 228 0.20 -3.20 -15.80
N ILE A 229 0.85 -4.25 -15.32
CA ILE A 229 1.53 -5.24 -16.16
C ILE A 229 0.52 -6.04 -16.98
N THR A 230 -0.58 -6.46 -16.35
CA THR A 230 -1.62 -7.26 -17.02
C THR A 230 -2.24 -6.49 -18.19
N GLU A 231 -2.50 -5.20 -17.99
CA GLU A 231 -3.04 -4.32 -19.02
C GLU A 231 -2.04 -4.01 -20.13
N THR A 232 -0.75 -3.84 -19.79
CA THR A 232 0.29 -3.42 -20.76
C THR A 232 0.87 -4.59 -21.55
N TYR A 233 1.10 -5.73 -20.89
CA TYR A 233 1.87 -6.87 -21.41
C TYR A 233 1.09 -8.19 -21.39
N GLY A 234 -0.18 -8.18 -20.98
CA GLY A 234 -1.04 -9.36 -20.90
C GLY A 234 -0.82 -10.22 -19.64
N ARG A 235 -1.79 -11.10 -19.37
CA ARG A 235 -1.88 -11.89 -18.13
C ARG A 235 -0.70 -12.86 -17.90
N ARG A 236 -0.10 -13.39 -18.96
CA ARG A 236 1.05 -14.33 -18.85
C ARG A 236 2.28 -13.62 -18.28
N SER A 237 2.50 -12.36 -18.66
CA SER A 237 3.62 -11.55 -18.20
C SER A 237 3.53 -11.30 -16.69
N SER A 238 2.32 -11.08 -16.16
CA SER A 238 2.09 -10.85 -14.73
C SER A 238 2.49 -12.03 -13.85
N ILE A 239 2.39 -13.27 -14.35
CA ILE A 239 2.80 -14.47 -13.59
C ILE A 239 4.30 -14.45 -13.32
N ILE A 240 5.11 -14.02 -14.30
CA ILE A 240 6.56 -13.90 -14.16
C ILE A 240 6.95 -12.93 -13.03
N TYR A 241 6.10 -11.94 -12.75
CA TYR A 241 6.34 -10.93 -11.71
C TYR A 241 5.76 -11.26 -10.34
N ILE A 242 4.77 -12.15 -10.27
CA ILE A 242 4.25 -12.66 -8.98
C ILE A 242 5.30 -13.52 -8.30
N VAL A 243 6.05 -14.34 -9.06
CA VAL A 243 7.07 -15.25 -8.53
C VAL A 243 8.10 -14.53 -7.63
N PRO A 244 8.82 -13.46 -8.07
CA PRO A 244 9.82 -12.82 -7.22
C PRO A 244 9.22 -12.16 -5.97
N ILE A 245 8.00 -11.64 -6.04
CA ILE A 245 7.30 -11.11 -4.84
C ILE A 245 7.00 -12.26 -3.88
N SER A 246 6.44 -13.37 -4.36
CA SER A 246 6.16 -14.53 -3.53
C SER A 246 7.43 -15.08 -2.87
N LEU A 247 8.55 -15.12 -3.60
CA LEU A 247 9.85 -15.50 -3.04
C LEU A 247 10.29 -14.53 -1.94
N LEU A 248 10.22 -13.21 -2.18
CA LEU A 248 10.52 -12.21 -1.16
C LEU A 248 9.67 -12.39 0.10
N LEU A 249 8.38 -12.65 -0.05
CA LEU A 249 7.46 -12.82 1.08
C LEU A 249 7.71 -14.10 1.86
N VAL A 250 7.93 -15.23 1.16
CA VAL A 250 8.13 -16.54 1.82
C VAL A 250 9.48 -16.59 2.55
N PHE A 251 10.53 -16.04 1.95
CA PHE A 251 11.88 -16.15 2.52
C PHE A 251 12.25 -15.01 3.46
N LEU A 252 11.69 -13.80 3.27
CA LEU A 252 12.11 -12.60 4.00
C LEU A 252 10.97 -11.86 4.68
N GLY A 253 9.71 -12.25 4.43
CA GLY A 253 8.53 -11.55 4.94
C GLY A 253 8.10 -12.02 6.33
N PRO A 254 7.73 -11.10 7.24
CA PRO A 254 7.08 -11.50 8.48
C PRO A 254 5.71 -12.11 8.18
N LEU A 255 5.23 -13.01 9.05
CA LEU A 255 3.93 -13.70 8.89
C LEU A 255 2.78 -12.76 8.53
N ALA A 256 2.74 -11.56 9.11
CA ALA A 256 1.72 -10.55 8.81
C ALA A 256 1.70 -10.10 7.34
N THR A 257 2.85 -10.02 6.65
CA THR A 257 2.91 -9.70 5.22
C THR A 257 2.39 -10.84 4.35
N ILE A 258 2.68 -12.09 4.72
CA ILE A 258 2.15 -13.28 4.04
C ILE A 258 0.62 -13.32 4.18
N LEU A 259 0.10 -13.16 5.40
CA LEU A 259 -1.34 -13.12 5.67
C LEU A 259 -2.03 -11.97 4.92
N ALA A 260 -1.43 -10.78 4.92
CA ALA A 260 -1.95 -9.63 4.18
C ALA A 260 -2.00 -9.89 2.68
N PHE A 261 -0.93 -10.46 2.10
CA PHE A 261 -0.88 -10.82 0.70
C PHE A 261 -1.95 -11.86 0.33
N LEU A 262 -2.08 -12.92 1.13
CA LEU A 262 -3.08 -13.98 0.92
C LEU A 262 -4.52 -13.43 1.03
N ALA A 263 -4.80 -12.61 2.04
CA ALA A 263 -6.10 -11.95 2.18
C ALA A 263 -6.41 -11.04 0.98
N GLY A 264 -5.43 -10.25 0.54
CA GLY A 264 -5.52 -9.43 -0.67
C GLY A 264 -5.77 -10.27 -1.92
N ALA A 265 -5.06 -11.40 -2.09
CA ALA A 265 -5.21 -12.31 -3.23
C ALA A 265 -6.59 -12.96 -3.27
N ILE A 266 -7.12 -13.41 -2.12
CA ILE A 266 -8.48 -13.95 -2.01
C ILE A 266 -9.49 -12.89 -2.46
N VAL A 267 -9.39 -11.68 -1.92
CA VAL A 267 -10.32 -10.59 -2.26
C VAL A 267 -10.17 -10.15 -3.72
N PHE A 268 -8.95 -10.15 -4.26
CA PHE A 268 -8.70 -9.92 -5.69
C PHE A 268 -9.47 -10.93 -6.54
N VAL A 269 -9.33 -12.22 -6.26
CA VAL A 269 -10.00 -13.30 -7.01
C VAL A 269 -11.52 -13.19 -6.87
N VAL A 270 -12.05 -12.97 -5.66
CA VAL A 270 -13.50 -12.78 -5.45
C VAL A 270 -13.99 -11.56 -6.23
N CYS A 271 -13.23 -10.47 -6.26
CA CYS A 271 -13.59 -9.25 -6.97
C CYS A 271 -13.62 -9.43 -8.50
N GLN A 272 -12.74 -10.28 -9.05
CA GLN A 272 -12.75 -10.64 -10.47
C GLN A 272 -14.01 -11.41 -10.88
N HIS A 273 -14.64 -12.12 -9.93
CA HIS A 273 -15.90 -12.83 -10.17
C HIS A 273 -17.12 -11.96 -9.87
N SER A 274 -17.07 -11.20 -8.77
CA SER A 274 -18.14 -10.31 -8.34
C SER A 274 -17.62 -9.23 -7.39
N LEU A 275 -17.58 -7.99 -7.88
CA LEU A 275 -17.26 -6.82 -7.06
C LEU A 275 -18.25 -6.64 -5.89
N TYR A 276 -19.51 -7.05 -6.07
CA TYR A 276 -20.52 -7.01 -5.01
C TYR A 276 -20.14 -7.92 -3.83
N TYR A 277 -19.86 -9.20 -4.09
CA TYR A 277 -19.50 -10.16 -3.04
C TYR A 277 -18.16 -9.80 -2.38
N ALA A 278 -17.19 -9.32 -3.14
CA ALA A 278 -15.93 -8.81 -2.59
C ALA A 278 -16.16 -7.63 -1.65
N THR A 279 -16.99 -6.66 -2.06
CA THR A 279 -17.34 -5.49 -1.25
C THR A 279 -18.06 -5.90 0.04
N LEU A 280 -19.01 -6.83 -0.06
CA LEU A 280 -19.74 -7.36 1.10
C LEU A 280 -18.79 -8.08 2.07
N LEU A 281 -17.93 -8.97 1.55
CA LEU A 281 -16.92 -9.69 2.34
C LEU A 281 -16.03 -8.70 3.10
N VAL A 282 -15.47 -7.70 2.41
CA VAL A 282 -14.59 -6.70 3.04
C VAL A 282 -15.33 -5.88 4.10
N LYS A 283 -16.56 -5.41 3.82
CA LYS A 283 -17.35 -4.67 4.83
C LYS A 283 -17.65 -5.52 6.05
N LEU A 284 -18.05 -6.79 5.86
CA LEU A 284 -18.32 -7.71 6.95
C LEU A 284 -17.06 -8.02 7.76
N SER A 285 -15.92 -8.28 7.11
CA SER A 285 -14.65 -8.53 7.80
C SER A 285 -14.17 -7.33 8.60
N VAL A 286 -14.25 -6.12 8.02
CA VAL A 286 -13.90 -4.88 8.73
C VAL A 286 -14.85 -4.67 9.92
N SER A 287 -16.16 -4.81 9.74
CA SER A 287 -17.12 -4.72 10.84
C SER A 287 -16.89 -5.76 11.93
N ALA A 288 -16.65 -7.01 11.56
CA ALA A 288 -16.41 -8.08 12.51
C ALA A 288 -15.15 -7.79 13.34
N TYR A 289 -14.08 -7.29 12.70
CA TYR A 289 -12.88 -6.86 13.40
C TYR A 289 -13.16 -5.68 14.35
N LEU A 290 -13.92 -4.67 13.91
CA LEU A 290 -14.28 -3.53 14.75
C LEU A 290 -15.09 -3.96 15.98
N ILE A 291 -16.08 -4.84 15.79
CA ILE A 291 -16.87 -5.42 16.88
C ILE A 291 -15.95 -6.20 17.82
N PHE A 292 -15.06 -7.04 17.29
CA PHE A 292 -14.07 -7.76 18.09
C PHE A 292 -13.23 -6.81 18.97
N ILE A 293 -12.72 -5.72 18.40
CA ILE A 293 -11.94 -4.72 19.14
C ILE A 293 -12.78 -3.99 20.20
N ILE A 294 -14.04 -3.67 19.91
CA ILE A 294 -14.97 -3.07 20.88
C ILE A 294 -15.20 -3.96 22.09
N PHE A 295 -15.34 -5.26 21.87
CA PHE A 295 -15.57 -6.23 22.94
C PHE A 295 -14.30 -6.83 23.52
N LEU A 296 -13.12 -6.43 23.04
CA LEU A 296 -11.83 -7.04 23.39
C LEU A 296 -11.61 -7.05 24.91
N HIS A 297 -11.85 -5.93 25.61
CA HIS A 297 -11.70 -5.86 27.06
C HIS A 297 -12.56 -6.90 27.80
N ASN A 298 -13.76 -7.18 27.31
CA ASN A 298 -14.68 -8.12 27.96
C ASN A 298 -14.28 -9.58 27.72
N ILE A 299 -13.46 -9.87 26.71
CA ILE A 299 -13.10 -11.23 26.30
C ILE A 299 -11.60 -11.51 26.45
N GLU A 300 -10.76 -10.53 26.75
CA GLU A 300 -9.29 -10.65 26.80
C GLU A 300 -8.82 -11.72 27.79
N ASP A 301 -9.47 -11.78 28.95
CA ASP A 301 -9.17 -12.75 30.00
C ASP A 301 -9.53 -14.17 29.57
N TRP A 302 -10.67 -14.32 28.88
CA TRP A 302 -11.08 -15.62 28.32
C TRP A 302 -10.15 -16.03 27.18
N LEU A 303 -9.82 -15.12 26.25
CA LEU A 303 -8.88 -15.37 25.15
C LEU A 303 -7.53 -15.80 25.69
N THR A 304 -6.99 -15.06 26.65
CA THR A 304 -5.68 -15.34 27.25
C THR A 304 -5.66 -16.72 27.89
N ARG A 305 -6.69 -17.10 28.67
CA ARG A 305 -6.79 -18.44 29.26
C ARG A 305 -6.99 -19.54 28.22
N ALA A 306 -7.85 -19.31 27.22
CA ALA A 306 -8.15 -20.29 26.18
C ALA A 306 -6.91 -20.60 25.33
N PHE A 307 -6.12 -19.57 25.01
CA PHE A 307 -4.91 -19.73 24.22
C PHE A 307 -3.74 -20.28 25.06
N ILE A 308 -3.45 -19.72 26.23
CA ILE A 308 -2.35 -20.22 27.09
C ILE A 308 -2.63 -21.65 27.58
N GLY A 309 -3.89 -22.00 27.86
CA GLY A 309 -4.26 -23.31 28.40
C GLY A 309 -4.60 -24.38 27.37
N GLY A 310 -4.74 -24.03 26.08
CA GLY A 310 -5.30 -24.95 25.08
C GLY A 310 -4.58 -25.00 23.72
N LEU A 311 -3.80 -23.98 23.35
CA LEU A 311 -3.07 -23.93 22.08
C LEU A 311 -1.63 -23.45 22.32
N SER A 312 -0.62 -24.24 21.94
CA SER A 312 0.78 -23.76 21.91
C SER A 312 0.91 -22.67 20.83
N LEU A 313 0.75 -21.41 21.24
CA LEU A 313 0.91 -20.24 20.39
C LEU A 313 2.40 -19.85 20.26
N PRO A 314 2.82 -19.31 19.10
CA PRO A 314 4.15 -18.71 18.98
C PRO A 314 4.32 -17.51 19.93
N ASP A 315 5.55 -17.25 20.39
CA ASP A 315 5.88 -16.14 21.30
C ASP A 315 5.33 -14.78 20.88
N HIS A 316 5.47 -14.46 19.58
CA HIS A 316 5.02 -13.18 19.05
C HIS A 316 3.50 -13.02 19.13
N ALA A 317 2.73 -14.10 19.16
CA ALA A 317 1.28 -14.07 19.38
C ALA A 317 0.95 -13.90 20.87
N LEU A 318 1.66 -14.59 21.76
CA LEU A 318 1.51 -14.43 23.22
C LEU A 318 1.85 -13.01 23.69
N HIS A 319 2.92 -12.42 23.16
CA HIS A 319 3.29 -11.04 23.45
C HIS A 319 2.20 -10.06 22.99
N ARG A 320 1.61 -10.27 21.80
CA ARG A 320 0.50 -9.45 21.31
C ARG A 320 -0.75 -9.54 22.17
N LEU A 321 -1.11 -10.72 22.66
CA LEU A 321 -2.25 -10.85 23.59
C LEU A 321 -2.02 -10.01 24.86
N SER A 322 -0.79 -10.00 25.37
CA SER A 322 -0.41 -9.17 26.53
C SER A 322 -0.49 -7.66 26.20
N ILE A 323 0.04 -7.25 25.05
CA ILE A 323 -0.05 -5.87 24.55
C ILE A 323 -1.51 -5.42 24.39
N TRP A 324 -2.34 -6.29 23.80
CA TRP A 324 -3.73 -6.03 23.52
C TRP A 324 -4.52 -5.89 24.81
N LYS A 325 -4.37 -6.82 25.76
CA LYS A 325 -4.95 -6.73 27.10
C LYS A 325 -4.59 -5.43 27.80
N PHE A 326 -3.29 -5.10 27.87
CA PHE A 326 -2.84 -3.84 28.47
C PHE A 326 -3.53 -2.64 27.79
N THR A 327 -3.62 -2.64 26.47
CA THR A 327 -4.21 -1.54 25.71
C THR A 327 -5.71 -1.41 25.92
N SER A 328 -6.47 -2.52 25.94
CA SER A 328 -7.91 -2.51 26.18
C SER A 328 -8.27 -2.05 27.60
N GLU A 329 -7.50 -2.45 28.61
CA GLU A 329 -7.68 -1.94 29.98
C GLU A 329 -7.53 -0.42 30.04
N ARG A 330 -6.49 0.14 29.38
CA ARG A 330 -6.30 1.60 29.32
C ARG A 330 -7.41 2.28 28.50
N ILE A 331 -7.87 1.67 27.40
CA ILE A 331 -9.01 2.20 26.64
C ILE A 331 -10.27 2.28 27.53
N ALA A 332 -10.51 1.27 28.39
CA ALA A 332 -11.68 1.24 29.28
C ALA A 332 -11.67 2.38 30.32
N GLU A 333 -10.50 2.90 30.69
CA GLU A 333 -10.36 4.06 31.59
C GLU A 333 -10.80 5.39 30.93
N GLN A 334 -10.50 5.59 29.62
CA GLN A 334 -10.86 6.81 28.88
C GLN A 334 -11.44 6.54 27.48
N PRO A 335 -12.57 5.83 27.36
CA PRO A 335 -13.04 5.29 26.07
C PRO A 335 -13.50 6.35 25.07
N PHE A 336 -13.96 7.51 25.57
CA PHE A 336 -14.54 8.56 24.72
C PHE A 336 -13.48 9.55 24.20
N ARG A 337 -12.56 9.99 25.07
CA ARG A 337 -11.59 11.05 24.77
C ARG A 337 -10.22 10.52 24.36
N GLY A 338 -9.83 9.34 24.85
CA GLY A 338 -8.47 8.82 24.72
C GLY A 338 -7.43 9.70 25.42
N TYR A 339 -6.15 9.35 25.25
CA TYR A 339 -5.01 9.96 25.95
C TYR A 339 -4.20 10.95 25.10
N GLY A 340 -4.72 11.37 23.95
CA GLY A 340 -4.03 12.24 23.00
C GLY A 340 -3.12 11.51 22.01
N LEU A 341 -2.87 12.15 20.87
CA LEU A 341 -2.13 11.56 19.75
C LEU A 341 -0.69 11.22 20.14
N ASN A 342 -0.20 10.07 19.66
CA ASN A 342 1.17 9.57 19.81
C ASN A 342 1.58 9.23 21.26
N THR A 343 0.61 9.19 22.19
CA THR A 343 0.83 8.88 23.60
C THR A 343 1.21 7.41 23.85
N SER A 344 0.91 6.49 22.91
CA SER A 344 1.25 5.06 23.08
C SER A 344 2.75 4.80 23.35
N ARG A 345 3.63 5.71 22.91
CA ARG A 345 5.09 5.58 23.04
C ARG A 345 5.62 5.91 24.42
N ILE A 346 4.84 6.62 25.23
CA ILE A 346 5.26 7.15 26.54
C ILE A 346 4.30 6.72 27.64
N PHE A 347 3.41 5.76 27.35
CA PHE A 347 2.34 5.39 28.25
C PHE A 347 2.90 4.77 29.55
N PRO A 348 2.51 5.26 30.75
CA PRO A 348 2.99 4.71 32.02
C PRO A 348 2.73 3.21 32.15
N GLY A 349 3.74 2.45 32.57
CA GLY A 349 3.66 0.99 32.69
C GLY A 349 3.85 0.23 31.37
N ALA A 350 3.90 0.89 30.21
CA ALA A 350 4.15 0.24 28.93
C ALA A 350 5.54 -0.40 28.83
N ASN A 351 6.53 0.17 29.53
CA ASN A 351 7.89 -0.36 29.62
C ASN A 351 8.07 -1.39 30.75
N SER A 352 7.05 -1.61 31.59
CA SER A 352 7.10 -2.68 32.58
C SER A 352 7.14 -4.03 31.86
N GLN A 353 7.87 -4.98 32.44
CA GLN A 353 8.10 -6.26 31.79
C GLN A 353 6.93 -7.24 32.03
N THR A 354 6.51 -7.90 30.96
CA THR A 354 5.68 -9.09 30.99
C THR A 354 6.53 -10.30 30.69
N THR A 355 6.25 -11.42 31.36
CA THR A 355 6.97 -12.67 31.19
C THR A 355 6.04 -13.79 30.73
N TRP A 356 6.54 -14.67 29.87
CA TRP A 356 5.86 -15.91 29.50
C TRP A 356 6.87 -17.02 29.30
N TYR A 357 6.40 -18.26 29.44
CA TYR A 357 7.24 -19.43 29.24
C TYR A 357 7.22 -19.83 27.77
N ASN A 358 8.40 -19.98 27.17
CA ASN A 358 8.56 -20.52 25.83
C ASN A 358 8.91 -22.01 25.91
N GLU A 359 7.98 -22.86 25.46
CA GLU A 359 8.14 -24.32 25.44
C GLU A 359 9.26 -24.79 24.50
N SER A 360 9.47 -24.10 23.38
CA SER A 360 10.48 -24.45 22.36
C SER A 360 11.92 -24.20 22.81
N THR A 361 12.15 -23.19 23.64
CA THR A 361 13.48 -22.85 24.17
C THR A 361 13.66 -23.27 25.63
N ASN A 362 12.60 -23.74 26.29
CA ASN A 362 12.59 -24.09 27.72
C ASN A 362 13.09 -22.92 28.60
N THR A 363 12.70 -21.69 28.24
CA THR A 363 13.13 -20.46 28.93
C THR A 363 11.95 -19.52 29.18
N ILE A 364 12.11 -18.65 30.18
CA ILE A 364 11.19 -17.54 30.42
C ILE A 364 11.64 -16.36 29.56
N ILE A 365 10.77 -15.90 28.68
CA ILE A 365 10.98 -14.70 27.89
C ILE A 365 10.40 -13.51 28.64
N SER A 366 11.13 -12.39 28.62
CA SER A 366 10.68 -11.12 29.20
C SER A 366 10.69 -10.03 28.14
N ALA A 367 9.58 -9.30 28.00
CA ALA A 367 9.44 -8.20 27.05
C ALA A 367 8.57 -7.07 27.64
N PRO A 368 8.70 -5.81 27.20
CA PRO A 368 7.83 -4.73 27.65
C PRO A 368 6.37 -4.96 27.23
N PHE A 369 5.41 -4.53 28.07
CA PHE A 369 3.96 -4.64 27.78
C PHE A 369 3.56 -3.95 26.48
N MET A 370 4.12 -2.79 26.16
CA MET A 370 3.89 -2.10 24.90
C MET A 370 5.13 -1.27 24.54
N PRO A 371 6.09 -1.82 23.76
CA PRO A 371 7.37 -1.15 23.53
C PRO A 371 7.23 0.21 22.81
N LEU A 372 6.29 0.32 21.88
CA LEU A 372 6.03 1.55 21.13
C LEU A 372 4.56 1.78 20.81
N HIS A 373 3.81 0.70 20.59
CA HIS A 373 2.47 0.74 20.02
C HIS A 373 1.75 -0.61 20.18
N PRO A 374 0.42 -0.65 20.09
CA PRO A 374 -0.38 -1.87 20.28
C PRO A 374 -0.27 -2.95 19.19
N HIS A 375 0.53 -2.74 18.14
CA HIS A 375 0.53 -3.55 16.91
C HIS A 375 -0.85 -3.70 16.22
N SER A 376 -1.82 -2.86 16.57
CA SER A 376 -3.13 -2.71 15.93
C SER A 376 -3.46 -1.23 15.80
N ALA A 377 -3.70 -0.77 14.57
CA ALA A 377 -4.05 0.62 14.31
C ALA A 377 -5.35 1.02 14.99
N PHE A 378 -6.37 0.15 15.06
CA PHE A 378 -7.62 0.48 15.73
C PHE A 378 -7.46 0.61 17.24
N LEU A 379 -6.71 -0.30 17.89
CA LEU A 379 -6.39 -0.14 19.31
C LEU A 379 -5.61 1.15 19.56
N GLN A 380 -4.64 1.46 18.69
CA GLN A 380 -3.87 2.70 18.83
C GLN A 380 -4.74 3.95 18.66
N ILE A 381 -5.58 3.99 17.62
CA ILE A 381 -6.49 5.11 17.37
C ILE A 381 -7.47 5.29 18.53
N TRP A 382 -8.00 4.20 19.09
CA TRP A 382 -8.92 4.30 20.22
C TRP A 382 -8.21 4.77 21.49
N LEU A 383 -7.06 4.18 21.82
CA LEU A 383 -6.26 4.59 22.98
C LEU A 383 -5.95 6.08 22.92
N GLU A 384 -5.55 6.59 21.76
CA GLU A 384 -5.05 7.95 21.62
C GLU A 384 -6.13 9.00 21.31
N LEU A 385 -7.14 8.66 20.50
CA LEU A 385 -8.16 9.59 20.02
C LEU A 385 -9.58 9.26 20.50
N GLY A 386 -9.76 8.21 21.30
CA GLY A 386 -11.07 7.82 21.83
C GLY A 386 -12.06 7.35 20.75
N SER A 387 -13.31 7.19 21.15
CA SER A 387 -14.39 6.73 20.27
C SER A 387 -14.62 7.65 19.06
N LEU A 388 -14.39 8.96 19.20
CA LEU A 388 -14.55 9.89 18.07
C LEU A 388 -13.50 9.64 16.98
N GLY A 389 -12.24 9.39 17.35
CA GLY A 389 -11.20 8.98 16.41
C GLY A 389 -11.59 7.71 15.65
N VAL A 390 -12.08 6.71 16.38
CA VAL A 390 -12.56 5.44 15.80
C VAL A 390 -13.71 5.67 14.81
N ILE A 391 -14.75 6.42 15.19
CA ILE A 391 -15.90 6.71 14.32
C ILE A 391 -15.46 7.39 13.02
N LEU A 392 -14.59 8.39 13.11
CA LEU A 392 -14.08 9.11 11.94
C LEU A 392 -13.26 8.16 11.04
N THR A 393 -12.40 7.33 11.61
CA THR A 393 -11.63 6.33 10.85
C THR A 393 -12.55 5.31 10.16
N ILE A 394 -13.58 4.80 10.84
CA ILE A 394 -14.57 3.90 10.24
C ILE A 394 -15.25 4.58 9.05
N GLY A 395 -15.64 5.85 9.19
CA GLY A 395 -16.21 6.65 8.11
C GLY A 395 -15.30 6.70 6.87
N VAL A 396 -14.01 6.98 7.06
CA VAL A 396 -13.02 6.97 5.96
C VAL A 396 -12.94 5.59 5.29
N LEU A 397 -12.81 4.51 6.07
CA LEU A 397 -12.70 3.16 5.52
C LEU A 397 -13.94 2.78 4.69
N TYR A 398 -15.13 3.06 5.19
CA TYR A 398 -16.38 2.74 4.49
C TYR A 398 -16.61 3.57 3.23
N ILE A 399 -16.19 4.83 3.23
CA ILE A 399 -16.21 5.68 2.03
C ILE A 399 -15.21 5.14 1.00
N MET A 400 -14.00 4.74 1.41
CA MET A 400 -13.02 4.14 0.51
C MET A 400 -13.56 2.85 -0.12
N ILE A 401 -14.05 1.91 0.69
CA ILE A 401 -14.63 0.64 0.19
C ILE A 401 -15.77 0.90 -0.79
N SER A 402 -16.67 1.83 -0.46
CA SER A 402 -17.82 2.18 -1.30
C SER A 402 -17.44 2.99 -2.55
N GLY A 403 -16.30 3.68 -2.53
CA GLY A 403 -15.71 4.32 -3.70
C GLY A 403 -15.12 3.29 -4.66
N ILE A 404 -14.41 2.29 -4.13
CA ILE A 404 -13.84 1.19 -4.91
C ILE A 404 -14.92 0.37 -5.60
N SER A 405 -16.04 0.12 -4.93
CA SER A 405 -17.17 -0.65 -5.51
C SER A 405 -17.87 0.05 -6.69
N LYS A 406 -17.54 1.31 -6.96
CA LYS A 406 -18.06 2.10 -8.09
C LYS A 406 -17.08 2.21 -9.25
N ILE A 407 -15.89 1.60 -9.15
CA ILE A 407 -14.89 1.63 -10.21
C ILE A 407 -15.37 0.72 -11.37
N PRO A 408 -15.55 1.27 -12.59
CA PRO A 408 -16.06 0.53 -13.75
C PRO A 408 -15.15 -0.62 -14.19
N ASN A 409 -13.85 -0.38 -14.18
CA ASN A 409 -12.86 -1.36 -14.60
C ASN A 409 -12.65 -2.41 -13.49
N VAL A 410 -13.10 -3.64 -13.73
CA VAL A 410 -13.04 -4.74 -12.75
C VAL A 410 -11.61 -5.06 -12.33
N MET A 411 -10.64 -4.99 -13.24
CA MET A 411 -9.23 -5.25 -12.94
C MET A 411 -8.66 -4.20 -11.97
N ALA A 412 -8.88 -2.92 -12.26
CA ALA A 412 -8.50 -1.82 -11.38
C ALA A 412 -9.23 -1.90 -10.03
N ALA A 413 -10.55 -2.16 -10.02
CA ALA A 413 -11.34 -2.30 -8.81
C ALA A 413 -10.81 -3.43 -7.92
N ALA A 414 -10.52 -4.60 -8.50
CA ALA A 414 -9.95 -5.75 -7.80
C ALA A 414 -8.56 -5.44 -7.23
N ALA A 415 -7.69 -4.81 -8.01
CA ALA A 415 -6.35 -4.44 -7.55
C ALA A 415 -6.39 -3.45 -6.38
N ILE A 416 -7.26 -2.44 -6.45
CA ILE A 416 -7.42 -1.44 -5.40
C ILE A 416 -8.08 -2.03 -4.15
N MET A 417 -9.09 -2.90 -4.31
CA MET A 417 -9.72 -3.59 -3.17
C MET A 417 -8.73 -4.53 -2.47
N ALA A 418 -7.94 -5.29 -3.21
CA ALA A 418 -6.89 -6.13 -2.66
C ALA A 418 -5.84 -5.31 -1.90
N THR A 419 -5.44 -4.17 -2.46
CA THR A 419 -4.53 -3.21 -1.81
C THR A 419 -5.10 -2.65 -0.52
N PHE A 420 -6.39 -2.31 -0.49
CA PHE A 420 -7.08 -1.89 0.73
C PHE A 420 -7.02 -2.96 1.81
N VAL A 421 -7.29 -4.22 1.46
CA VAL A 421 -7.25 -5.36 2.39
C VAL A 421 -5.85 -5.61 2.91
N ILE A 422 -4.83 -5.50 2.05
CA ILE A 422 -3.43 -5.58 2.47
C ILE A 422 -3.11 -4.47 3.49
N ALA A 423 -3.43 -3.22 3.16
CA ALA A 423 -3.17 -2.08 4.02
C ALA A 423 -3.89 -2.21 5.37
N PHE A 424 -5.15 -2.63 5.35
CA PHE A 424 -5.93 -2.90 6.56
C PHE A 424 -5.26 -3.99 7.39
N THR A 425 -4.92 -5.13 6.79
CA THR A 425 -4.31 -6.27 7.51
C THR A 425 -2.97 -5.91 8.14
N LEU A 426 -2.08 -5.23 7.39
CA LEU A 426 -0.76 -4.82 7.88
C LEU A 426 -0.85 -3.80 9.03
N THR A 427 -1.79 -2.85 8.92
CA THR A 427 -2.01 -1.85 9.98
C THR A 427 -2.65 -2.45 11.23
N GLN A 428 -3.38 -3.56 11.11
CA GLN A 428 -3.94 -4.27 12.27
C GLN A 428 -2.99 -5.27 12.94
N LEU A 429 -1.90 -5.65 12.27
CA LEU A 429 -1.03 -6.73 12.73
C LEU A 429 0.44 -6.35 12.93
N SER A 430 0.97 -5.22 12.47
CA SER A 430 2.43 -5.10 12.45
C SER A 430 2.99 -3.81 13.02
N PHE A 431 2.43 -2.66 12.66
CA PHE A 431 3.12 -1.38 12.84
C PHE A 431 2.22 -0.31 13.42
N GLY A 432 2.87 0.70 14.00
CA GLY A 432 2.18 1.84 14.61
C GLY A 432 1.64 2.71 13.50
N ILE A 433 0.35 3.01 13.52
CA ILE A 433 -0.29 3.71 12.42
C ILE A 433 0.35 5.09 12.21
N TRP A 434 0.85 5.73 13.26
CA TRP A 434 1.52 7.04 13.18
C TRP A 434 2.99 7.02 12.79
N GLN A 435 3.56 5.88 12.39
CA GLN A 435 4.94 5.83 11.92
C GLN A 435 5.06 6.55 10.56
N GLY A 436 6.03 7.47 10.46
CA GLY A 436 6.17 8.34 9.28
C GLY A 436 6.39 7.56 7.98
N TRP A 437 7.22 6.52 8.01
CA TRP A 437 7.49 5.68 6.84
C TRP A 437 6.24 4.92 6.37
N LEU A 438 5.45 4.37 7.30
CA LEU A 438 4.22 3.63 6.98
C LEU A 438 3.18 4.58 6.38
N MET A 439 2.99 5.75 6.98
CA MET A 439 2.11 6.78 6.44
C MET A 439 2.55 7.26 5.06
N GLY A 440 3.86 7.43 4.84
CA GLY A 440 4.43 7.72 3.53
C GLY A 440 4.15 6.64 2.49
N ALA A 441 4.32 5.37 2.87
CA ALA A 441 4.02 4.22 2.03
C ALA A 441 2.51 4.16 1.69
N LEU A 442 1.63 4.28 2.68
CA LEU A 442 0.17 4.29 2.47
C LEU A 442 -0.27 5.44 1.56
N CYS A 443 0.25 6.65 1.77
CA CYS A 443 -0.03 7.79 0.89
C CYS A 443 0.39 7.50 -0.55
N THR A 444 1.62 7.03 -0.72
CA THR A 444 2.17 6.65 -2.03
C THR A 444 1.31 5.59 -2.71
N THR A 445 0.91 4.55 -1.97
CA THR A 445 0.01 3.50 -2.46
C THR A 445 -1.32 4.05 -2.92
N VAL A 446 -1.98 4.92 -2.15
CA VAL A 446 -3.26 5.54 -2.55
C VAL A 446 -3.10 6.39 -3.82
N ILE A 447 -2.05 7.20 -3.91
CA ILE A 447 -1.77 8.06 -5.08
C ILE A 447 -1.51 7.22 -6.33
N LEU A 448 -0.71 6.15 -6.22
CA LEU A 448 -0.37 5.29 -7.35
C LEU A 448 -1.54 4.39 -7.75
N ALA A 449 -2.33 3.90 -6.79
CA ALA A 449 -3.58 3.18 -7.05
C ALA A 449 -4.58 4.02 -7.86
N GLN A 450 -4.66 5.33 -7.58
CA GLN A 450 -5.50 6.25 -8.35
C GLN A 450 -5.12 6.32 -9.84
N SER A 451 -3.87 6.01 -10.21
CA SER A 451 -3.44 5.97 -11.61
C SER A 451 -4.11 4.86 -12.42
N LEU A 452 -4.67 3.83 -11.76
CA LEU A 452 -5.40 2.72 -12.38
C LEU A 452 -6.84 3.07 -12.79
N ILE A 453 -7.40 4.13 -12.20
CA ILE A 453 -8.79 4.52 -12.47
C ILE A 453 -8.82 5.38 -13.73
N ASP A 454 -9.40 4.86 -14.81
CA ASP A 454 -9.60 5.59 -16.05
C ASP A 454 -10.90 6.43 -15.98
N PRO A 455 -10.86 7.75 -16.20
CA PRO A 455 -12.03 8.62 -16.04
C PRO A 455 -13.12 8.48 -17.12
N GLY A 456 -12.90 7.63 -18.14
CA GLY A 456 -13.74 7.57 -19.33
C GLY A 456 -14.52 6.27 -19.56
N GLU A 457 -14.37 5.26 -18.69
CA GLU A 457 -15.17 4.03 -18.82
C GLU A 457 -16.47 4.20 -18.02
N PRO A 458 -17.66 4.25 -18.65
CA PRO A 458 -18.90 4.20 -17.89
C PRO A 458 -19.00 2.85 -17.15
N TYR A 459 -19.54 2.88 -15.94
CA TYR A 459 -19.93 1.66 -15.22
C TYR A 459 -20.91 0.88 -16.10
N LYS A 460 -20.46 -0.27 -16.63
CA LYS A 460 -21.36 -1.26 -17.23
C LYS A 460 -21.78 -2.17 -16.08
N GLY A 461 -23.02 -2.03 -15.64
CA GLY A 461 -23.53 -2.88 -14.57
C GLY A 461 -23.55 -4.34 -15.00
N PRO A 462 -23.57 -5.30 -14.04
CA PRO A 462 -23.66 -6.72 -14.35
C PRO A 462 -24.94 -7.12 -15.13
N ASN A 463 -25.87 -6.20 -15.35
CA ASN A 463 -27.15 -6.45 -16.01
C ASN A 463 -27.30 -5.76 -17.39
N ASP A 464 -26.29 -5.06 -17.90
CA ASP A 464 -26.42 -4.33 -19.19
C ASP A 464 -26.12 -5.22 -20.43
N GLY A 465 -26.21 -6.54 -20.28
CA GLY A 465 -25.85 -7.51 -21.31
C GLY A 465 -26.63 -8.83 -21.25
N LEU A 466 -27.83 -8.83 -20.66
CA LEU A 466 -28.81 -9.92 -20.76
C LEU A 466 -30.16 -9.39 -21.23
#